data_AF-A0A4R2P4J6-F1
#
_entry.id   AF-A0A4R2P4J6-F1
#
_cell.length_a   1.000
_cell.length_b   1.000
_cell.length_c   1.000
_cell.angle_alpha   90.00
_cell.angle_beta   90.00
_cell.angle_gamma   90.00
#
_symmetry.space_group_name_H-M   'P 1'
#
loop_
_entity.id
_entity.type
_entity.pdbx_description
1 polymer ?
#
loop_
_entity_poly.entity_id
_entity_poly.type
_entity_poly.pdbx_seq_one_letter_code
_entity_poly.pdbx_strand_id
1 'polypeptide(L)'
;MDTENMFLAICEDRPHDPEGYCYTVYFANNTNDIIDQMTIEMGGHMTDGARRHCIIPGKSIFSQIKDKSFIELEYEKEDCFDFQLYFHMTLVIKNQEITKHFSINRYLLNIPRLDDIPLIHQPGYVITAVE
;
A
#
# COMPACT_ATOMS: atom_id res chain seq x y z
N MET A 1 -14.91 -1.86 15.93
CA MET A 1 -13.49 -1.74 15.55
C MET A 1 -13.44 -0.76 14.40
N ASP A 2 -12.66 0.32 14.53
CA ASP A 2 -12.63 1.40 13.54
C ASP A 2 -11.51 1.11 12.53
N THR A 3 -11.82 0.26 11.54
CA THR A 3 -10.87 -0.14 10.50
C THR A 3 -10.89 0.77 9.27
N GLU A 4 -11.69 1.84 9.31
CA GLU A 4 -11.75 2.87 8.25
C GLU A 4 -10.48 3.72 8.27
N ASN A 5 -9.83 3.83 9.43
CA ASN A 5 -8.56 4.52 9.62
C ASN A 5 -7.32 3.65 9.27
N MET A 6 -7.48 2.60 8.46
CA MET A 6 -6.36 1.85 7.88
C MET A 6 -6.27 2.15 6.39
N PHE A 7 -5.08 2.50 5.91
CA PHE A 7 -4.89 2.92 4.53
C PHE A 7 -3.53 2.48 3.98
N LEU A 8 -3.44 2.43 2.66
CA LEU A 8 -2.16 2.43 1.96
C LEU A 8 -1.75 3.87 1.65
N ALA A 9 -0.46 4.13 1.72
CA ALA A 9 0.14 5.37 1.28
C ALA A 9 1.22 5.08 0.24
N ILE A 10 1.22 5.85 -0.83
CA ILE A 10 2.30 5.82 -1.83
C ILE A 10 3.06 7.12 -1.69
N CYS A 11 4.29 7.03 -1.21
CA CYS A 11 5.17 8.19 -1.13
C CYS A 11 6.19 8.10 -2.26
N GLU A 12 6.33 9.20 -2.99
CA GLU A 12 7.40 9.36 -3.98
C GLU A 12 8.62 9.87 -3.22
N ASP A 13 9.58 8.99 -2.94
CA ASP A 13 10.75 9.37 -2.16
C ASP A 13 11.88 9.82 -3.10
N ARG A 14 12.19 11.14 -3.13
CA ARG A 14 13.55 11.70 -2.92
C ARG A 14 13.57 13.23 -2.77
N PRO A 15 14.28 13.78 -1.76
CA PRO A 15 14.95 15.07 -1.91
C PRO A 15 16.13 14.88 -2.89
N HIS A 16 16.04 15.51 -4.07
CA HIS A 16 17.08 15.65 -5.13
C HIS A 16 16.99 14.76 -6.41
N ASP A 17 15.82 14.49 -6.99
CA ASP A 17 15.78 13.88 -8.34
C ASP A 17 14.82 14.59 -9.35
N PRO A 18 15.34 15.09 -10.49
CA PRO A 18 14.54 15.71 -11.55
C PRO A 18 14.00 14.76 -12.64
N GLU A 19 14.30 13.45 -12.64
CA GLU A 19 13.89 12.53 -13.73
C GLU A 19 13.36 11.14 -13.28
N GLY A 20 12.29 11.12 -12.45
CA GLY A 20 11.17 10.15 -12.41
C GLY A 20 11.41 8.63 -12.22
N TYR A 21 10.63 7.83 -11.48
CA TYR A 21 9.48 7.97 -10.58
C TYR A 21 9.62 6.81 -9.57
N CYS A 22 10.45 6.97 -8.52
CA CYS A 22 10.55 5.98 -7.45
C CYS A 22 9.33 6.07 -6.54
N TYR A 23 8.84 4.94 -6.04
CA TYR A 23 7.77 4.94 -5.05
C TYR A 23 8.01 3.92 -3.93
N THR A 24 7.45 4.26 -2.77
CA THR A 24 7.34 3.37 -1.62
C THR A 24 5.87 3.24 -1.23
N VAL A 25 5.39 2.00 -1.11
CA VAL A 25 4.05 1.69 -0.60
C VAL A 25 4.16 1.35 0.89
N TYR A 26 3.46 2.12 1.70
CA TYR A 26 3.30 1.89 3.12
C TYR A 26 1.89 1.42 3.44
N PHE A 27 1.76 0.51 4.39
CA PHE A 27 0.51 0.28 5.11
C PHE A 27 0.53 1.03 6.43
N ALA A 28 -0.49 1.83 6.69
CA ALA A 28 -0.63 2.61 7.90
C ALA A 28 -1.79 2.07 8.76
N ASN A 29 -1.45 1.67 9.99
CA ASN A 29 -2.42 1.39 11.03
C ASN A 29 -2.66 2.67 11.84
N ASN A 30 -3.57 3.53 11.39
CA ASN A 30 -3.98 4.73 12.12
C ASN A 30 -5.17 4.46 13.08
N THR A 31 -5.27 3.25 13.61
CA THR A 31 -6.24 2.90 14.65
C THR A 31 -5.60 2.96 16.05
N ASN A 32 -6.40 2.70 17.09
CA ASN A 32 -5.92 2.51 18.47
C ASN A 32 -5.79 1.02 18.81
N ASP A 33 -5.83 0.14 17.81
CA ASP A 33 -5.76 -1.31 17.98
C ASP A 33 -4.44 -1.84 17.38
N ILE A 34 -3.83 -2.80 18.07
CA ILE A 34 -2.68 -3.54 17.57
C ILE A 34 -3.18 -4.63 16.63
N ILE A 35 -2.53 -4.76 15.47
CA ILE A 35 -2.78 -5.88 14.56
C ILE A 35 -1.83 -7.02 14.97
N ASP A 36 -2.39 -8.08 15.51
CA ASP A 36 -1.66 -9.24 16.01
C ASP A 36 -0.88 -9.92 14.88
N GLN A 37 -1.55 -10.07 13.73
CA GLN A 37 -0.98 -10.61 12.50
C GLN A 37 -1.60 -9.96 11.27
N MET A 38 -0.79 -9.61 10.28
CA MET A 38 -1.23 -9.24 8.95
C MET A 38 -0.61 -10.18 7.94
N THR A 39 -1.46 -10.82 7.14
CA THR A 39 -1.05 -11.58 5.96
C THR A 39 -1.37 -10.74 4.74
N ILE A 40 -0.39 -10.54 3.85
CA ILE A 40 -0.57 -9.79 2.62
C ILE A 40 -0.27 -10.68 1.42
N GLU A 41 -1.18 -10.66 0.46
CA GLU A 41 -1.01 -11.25 -0.86
C GLU A 41 -1.05 -10.11 -1.88
N MET A 42 0.10 -9.85 -2.50
CA MET A 42 0.32 -8.73 -3.40
C MET A 42 0.55 -9.26 -4.80
N GLY A 43 -0.07 -8.64 -5.79
CA GLY A 43 0.25 -8.88 -7.19
C GLY A 43 -0.08 -7.68 -8.04
N GLY A 44 0.01 -7.85 -9.35
CA GLY A 44 -0.24 -6.78 -10.27
C GLY A 44 -0.36 -7.26 -11.70
N HIS A 45 -0.85 -6.39 -12.56
CA HIS A 45 -0.92 -6.65 -13.98
C HIS A 45 -0.77 -5.39 -14.80
N MET A 46 -0.19 -5.53 -15.99
CA MET A 46 -0.13 -4.48 -16.99
C MET A 46 -0.46 -5.09 -18.36
N THR A 47 -0.79 -4.22 -19.30
CA THR A 47 -0.90 -4.60 -20.71
C THR A 47 0.09 -3.77 -21.51
N ASP A 48 0.97 -4.43 -22.26
CA ASP A 48 1.84 -3.81 -23.25
C ASP A 48 1.37 -4.22 -24.65
N GLY A 49 0.78 -3.28 -25.38
CA GLY A 49 0.08 -3.54 -26.64
C GLY A 49 -1.07 -4.55 -26.46
N ALA A 50 -0.86 -5.78 -26.91
CA ALA A 50 -1.81 -6.90 -26.79
C ALA A 50 -1.38 -7.99 -25.81
N ARG A 51 -0.25 -7.82 -25.10
CA ARG A 51 0.29 -8.81 -24.15
C ARG A 51 -0.02 -8.39 -22.73
N ARG A 52 -0.62 -9.29 -21.96
CA ARG A 52 -0.83 -9.12 -20.53
C ARG A 52 0.38 -9.65 -19.77
N HIS A 53 0.96 -8.82 -18.93
CA HIS A 53 1.99 -9.19 -17.98
C HIS A 53 1.38 -9.20 -16.58
N CYS A 54 1.73 -10.18 -15.77
CA CYS A 54 1.27 -10.30 -14.39
C CYS A 54 2.47 -10.43 -13.46
N ILE A 55 2.43 -9.73 -12.33
CA ILE A 55 3.34 -9.97 -11.20
C ILE A 55 2.87 -11.26 -10.53
N ILE A 56 3.78 -12.21 -10.31
CA ILE A 56 3.49 -13.44 -9.57
C ILE A 56 3.12 -13.05 -8.14
N PRO A 57 1.95 -13.46 -7.60
CA PRO A 57 1.54 -13.03 -6.28
C PRO A 57 2.54 -13.44 -5.20
N GLY A 58 3.08 -12.44 -4.50
CA GLY A 58 3.94 -12.63 -3.34
C GLY A 58 3.09 -12.69 -2.07
N LYS A 59 3.51 -13.53 -1.11
CA LYS A 59 2.86 -13.61 0.21
C LYS A 59 3.84 -13.21 1.31
N SER A 60 3.48 -12.20 2.08
CA SER A 60 4.24 -11.75 3.25
C SER A 60 3.37 -11.81 4.51
N ILE A 61 4.00 -12.04 5.67
CA ILE A 61 3.33 -12.07 6.96
C ILE A 61 4.08 -11.12 7.89
N PHE A 62 3.33 -10.21 8.50
CA PHE A 62 3.79 -9.29 9.52
C PHE A 62 3.08 -9.60 10.83
N SER A 63 3.74 -9.37 11.96
CA SER A 63 3.18 -9.61 13.28
C SER A 63 3.36 -8.38 14.15
N GLN A 64 2.40 -8.16 15.05
CA GLN A 64 2.46 -7.08 16.06
C GLN A 64 2.65 -5.69 15.44
N ILE A 65 1.84 -5.36 14.43
CA ILE A 65 1.82 -3.99 13.87
C ILE A 65 1.12 -3.10 14.88
N LYS A 66 1.89 -2.19 15.49
CA LYS A 66 1.43 -1.32 16.57
C LYS A 66 0.30 -0.40 16.10
N ASP A 67 -0.49 0.06 17.05
CA ASP A 67 -1.38 1.19 16.85
C ASP A 67 -0.57 2.43 16.46
N LYS A 68 -1.18 3.33 15.70
CA LYS A 68 -0.57 4.59 15.23
C LYS A 68 0.82 4.39 14.62
N SER A 69 0.96 3.36 13.80
CA SER A 69 2.24 3.00 13.14
C SER A 69 2.04 2.70 11.66
N PHE A 70 3.15 2.60 10.94
CA PHE A 70 3.16 2.21 9.54
C PHE A 70 4.29 1.21 9.27
N ILE A 71 4.16 0.45 8.19
CA ILE A 71 5.18 -0.47 7.69
C ILE A 71 5.33 -0.32 6.19
N GLU A 72 6.55 -0.50 5.70
CA GLU A 72 6.85 -0.57 4.28
C GLU A 72 6.44 -1.94 3.74
N LEU A 73 5.69 -1.96 2.64
CA LEU A 73 5.23 -3.18 1.98
C LEU A 73 6.01 -3.47 0.71
N GLU A 74 6.21 -2.43 -0.08
CA GLU A 74 6.82 -2.49 -1.39
C GLU A 74 7.60 -1.21 -1.62
N TYR A 75 8.73 -1.37 -2.27
CA TYR A 75 9.57 -0.27 -2.67
C TYR A 75 10.14 -0.59 -4.03
N GLU A 76 10.07 0.39 -4.91
CA GLU A 76 10.45 0.21 -6.29
C GLU A 76 11.39 1.34 -6.75
N LYS A 77 12.48 0.91 -7.40
CA LYS A 77 13.51 1.81 -7.95
C LYS A 77 13.25 2.03 -9.44
N GLU A 78 13.93 3.02 -10.02
CA GLU A 78 13.92 3.39 -11.46
C GLU A 78 13.63 2.24 -12.45
N ASP A 79 12.98 2.57 -13.57
CA ASP A 79 12.63 1.66 -14.69
C ASP A 79 11.64 0.54 -14.35
N CYS A 80 10.86 0.70 -13.30
CA CYS A 80 9.81 -0.24 -12.97
C CYS A 80 8.61 -0.13 -13.91
N PHE A 81 8.26 -1.26 -14.51
CA PHE A 81 7.09 -1.40 -15.37
C PHE A 81 5.80 -0.93 -14.67
N ASP A 82 4.99 -0.19 -15.41
CA ASP A 82 3.74 0.40 -14.95
C ASP A 82 2.61 -0.64 -14.72
N PHE A 83 2.62 -1.30 -13.57
CA PHE A 83 1.58 -2.25 -13.16
C PHE A 83 0.42 -1.56 -12.44
N GLN A 84 -0.80 -2.05 -12.67
CA GLN A 84 -1.86 -1.92 -11.68
C GLN A 84 -1.61 -2.95 -10.59
N LEU A 85 -1.45 -2.49 -9.35
CA LEU A 85 -1.21 -3.34 -8.19
C LEU A 85 -2.51 -3.64 -7.46
N TYR A 86 -2.55 -4.80 -6.82
CA TYR A 86 -3.60 -5.18 -5.89
C TYR A 86 -2.99 -5.81 -4.64
N PHE A 87 -3.58 -5.50 -3.50
CA PHE A 87 -3.20 -6.03 -2.20
C PHE A 87 -4.42 -6.65 -1.56
N HIS A 88 -4.31 -7.92 -1.20
CA HIS A 88 -5.28 -8.63 -0.39
C HIS A 88 -4.68 -8.84 1.00
N MET A 89 -5.29 -8.23 2.01
CA MET A 89 -4.79 -8.27 3.38
C MET A 89 -5.78 -8.98 4.29
N THR A 90 -5.28 -9.94 5.04
CA THR A 90 -6.00 -10.59 6.15
C THR A 90 -5.36 -10.13 7.46
N LEU A 91 -6.12 -9.41 8.26
CA LEU A 91 -5.71 -8.82 9.53
C LEU A 91 -6.34 -9.59 10.69
N VAL A 92 -5.55 -9.93 11.70
CA VAL A 92 -6.02 -10.47 12.97
C VAL A 92 -5.88 -9.38 14.02
N ILE A 93 -6.99 -8.95 14.62
CA ILE A 93 -7.03 -7.87 15.61
C ILE A 93 -7.95 -8.32 16.74
N LYS A 94 -7.43 -8.40 17.98
CA LYS A 94 -8.24 -8.83 19.14
C LYS A 94 -8.96 -10.17 18.89
N ASN A 95 -8.25 -11.11 18.27
CA ASN A 95 -8.76 -12.43 17.84
C ASN A 95 -9.90 -12.40 16.80
N GLN A 96 -10.11 -11.28 16.11
CA GLN A 96 -11.04 -11.18 14.98
C GLN A 96 -10.27 -11.08 13.67
N GLU A 97 -10.69 -11.84 12.68
CA GLU A 97 -10.14 -11.78 11.32
C GLU A 97 -10.92 -10.77 10.47
N ILE A 98 -10.20 -9.90 9.78
CA ILE A 98 -10.74 -8.85 8.93
C ILE A 98 -9.97 -8.85 7.62
N THR A 99 -10.70 -8.81 6.50
CA THR A 99 -10.10 -8.72 5.18
C THR A 99 -10.20 -7.31 4.65
N LYS A 100 -9.12 -6.80 4.05
CA LYS A 100 -9.06 -5.51 3.37
C LYS A 100 -8.45 -5.70 2.00
N HIS A 101 -9.05 -5.03 1.01
CA HIS A 101 -8.57 -5.04 -0.35
C HIS A 101 -8.15 -3.63 -0.75
N PHE A 102 -7.00 -3.51 -1.41
CA PHE A 102 -6.54 -2.25 -1.98
C PHE A 102 -6.15 -2.47 -3.44
N SER A 103 -6.39 -1.46 -4.27
CA SER A 103 -5.86 -1.44 -5.63
C SER A 103 -5.23 -0.09 -5.91
N ILE A 104 -4.04 -0.14 -6.49
CA ILE A 104 -3.31 1.02 -6.93
C ILE A 104 -3.35 1.00 -8.45
N ASN A 105 -4.06 1.96 -9.04
CA ASN A 105 -4.04 2.14 -10.48
C ASN A 105 -2.73 2.83 -10.91
N ARG A 106 -2.20 2.44 -12.06
CA ARG A 106 -0.94 2.96 -12.64
C ARG A 106 -0.80 4.49 -12.55
N TYR A 107 -1.88 5.21 -12.82
CA TYR A 107 -1.85 6.66 -13.00
C TYR A 107 -2.27 7.44 -11.74
N LEU A 108 -2.53 6.74 -10.63
CA LEU A 108 -3.07 7.27 -9.38
C LEU A 108 -4.28 8.21 -9.58
N LEU A 109 -5.05 7.98 -10.65
CA LEU A 109 -6.17 8.85 -11.02
C LEU A 109 -7.23 8.79 -9.93
N ASN A 110 -7.71 9.97 -9.54
CA ASN A 110 -8.72 10.17 -8.50
C ASN A 110 -8.28 9.72 -7.09
N ILE A 111 -6.98 9.53 -6.85
CA ILE A 111 -6.45 9.24 -5.53
C ILE A 111 -6.00 10.57 -4.90
N PRO A 112 -6.47 10.92 -3.68
CA PRO A 112 -6.10 12.18 -3.04
C PRO A 112 -4.60 12.19 -2.71
N ARG A 113 -3.91 13.25 -3.14
CA ARG A 113 -2.54 13.56 -2.73
C ARG A 113 -2.56 14.49 -1.52
N LEU A 114 -1.79 14.16 -0.49
CA LEU A 114 -1.57 14.98 0.68
C LEU A 114 -0.12 15.49 0.67
N ASP A 115 0.09 16.70 1.17
CA ASP A 115 1.44 17.25 1.37
C ASP A 115 2.13 16.67 2.62
N ASP A 116 1.33 16.16 3.56
CA ASP A 116 1.79 15.49 4.78
C ASP A 116 0.82 14.35 5.13
N ILE A 117 1.22 13.11 4.86
CA ILE A 117 0.44 11.94 5.23
C ILE A 117 0.61 11.67 6.74
N PRO A 118 -0.50 11.58 7.51
CA PRO A 118 -0.43 11.26 8.93
C PRO A 118 0.37 9.97 9.21
N LEU A 119 1.13 9.97 10.31
CA LEU A 119 2.05 8.90 10.74
C LEU A 119 3.35 8.78 9.93
N ILE A 120 3.29 8.96 8.61
CA ILE A 120 4.44 8.77 7.70
C ILE A 120 5.28 10.05 7.60
N HIS A 121 4.64 11.21 7.70
CA HIS A 121 5.27 12.53 7.62
C HIS A 121 5.98 12.81 6.28
N GLN A 122 5.37 12.34 5.20
CA GLN A 122 5.82 12.54 3.83
C GLN A 122 4.65 12.91 2.92
N PRO A 123 4.88 13.67 1.84
CA PRO A 123 3.87 13.87 0.81
C PRO A 123 3.62 12.57 0.04
N GLY A 124 2.39 12.37 -0.41
CA GLY A 124 2.06 11.18 -1.19
C GLY A 124 0.57 11.02 -1.42
N TYR A 125 0.19 9.85 -1.90
CA TYR A 125 -1.19 9.49 -2.21
C TYR A 125 -1.76 8.55 -1.15
N VAL A 126 -3.02 8.76 -0.74
CA VAL A 126 -3.70 7.93 0.26
C VAL A 126 -4.79 7.08 -0.39
N ILE A 127 -4.71 5.77 -0.21
CA ILE A 127 -5.67 4.79 -0.73
C ILE A 127 -6.37 4.10 0.45
N THR A 128 -7.69 4.24 0.52
CA THR A 128 -8.54 3.49 1.46
C THR A 128 -8.93 2.14 0.88
N ALA A 129 -9.24 1.18 1.75
CA ALA A 129 -9.68 -0.13 1.29
C ALA A 129 -11.02 -0.03 0.53
N VAL A 130 -11.19 -0.88 -0.48
CA VAL A 130 -12.49 -1.09 -1.12
C VAL A 130 -13.29 -2.12 -0.32
N GLU A 131 -14.60 -1.89 -0.22
CA GLU A 131 -15.56 -2.82 0.39
C GLU A 131 -15.79 -4.07 -0.48
#